data_AF-A0A512E4S8-F1
#
_entry.id   AF-A0A512E4S8-F1
#
_cell.length_a   1.000
_cell.length_b   1.000
_cell.length_c   1.000
_cell.angle_alpha   90.00
_cell.angle_beta   90.00
_cell.angle_gamma   90.00
#
_symmetry.space_group_name_H-M   'P 1'
#
loop_
_entity.id
_entity.type
_entity.pdbx_description
1 polymer ?
#
loop_
_entity_poly.entity_id
_entity_poly.type
_entity_poly.pdbx_seq_one_letter_code
_entity_poly.pdbx_strand_id
1 'polypeptide(L)'
;MHPQLAARRLDVLHTQLESQRLDLLSCLNTLDGQLYQLRQTLGSEEYSRIMSLINRMRGEADALGAGSQISALALQELGKQLCRVTLALAKANPPQEESAAIS
;
A
#
# COMPACT_ATOMS: atom_id res chain seq x y z
N MET A 1 -27.22 8.62 -28.84
CA MET A 1 -25.99 8.06 -28.26
C MET A 1 -24.87 9.08 -28.49
N HIS A 2 -24.31 9.70 -27.44
CA HIS A 2 -23.28 10.74 -27.58
C HIS A 2 -21.87 10.15 -27.35
N PRO A 3 -21.15 9.68 -28.39
CA PRO A 3 -19.85 9.01 -28.25
C PRO A 3 -18.78 9.90 -27.59
N GLN A 4 -18.88 11.22 -27.78
CA GLN A 4 -17.97 12.20 -27.18
C GLN A 4 -18.07 12.26 -25.66
N LEU A 5 -19.28 12.05 -25.10
CA LEU A 5 -19.48 12.02 -23.65
C LEU A 5 -18.90 10.74 -23.03
N ALA A 6 -19.02 9.60 -23.75
CA ALA A 6 -18.46 8.33 -23.32
C ALA A 6 -16.92 8.38 -23.31
N ALA A 7 -16.30 8.95 -24.35
CA ALA A 7 -14.85 9.16 -24.41
C ALA A 7 -14.33 10.03 -23.26
N ARG A 8 -14.96 11.20 -23.03
CA ARG A 8 -14.56 12.08 -21.90
C ARG A 8 -14.68 11.40 -20.54
N ARG A 9 -15.72 10.59 -20.32
CA ARG A 9 -15.87 9.84 -19.07
C ARG A 9 -14.76 8.80 -18.90
N LEU A 10 -14.38 8.12 -19.98
CA LEU A 10 -13.29 7.17 -19.97
C LEU A 10 -11.95 7.85 -19.62
N ASP A 11 -11.67 9.01 -20.22
CA ASP A 11 -10.44 9.78 -19.95
C ASP A 11 -10.34 10.21 -18.48
N VAL A 12 -11.45 10.68 -17.90
CA VAL A 12 -11.51 11.04 -16.47
C VAL A 12 -11.23 9.82 -15.59
N LEU A 13 -11.86 8.68 -15.89
CA LEU A 13 -11.63 7.44 -15.13
C LEU A 13 -10.18 6.97 -15.24
N HIS A 14 -9.58 7.06 -16.42
CA HIS A 14 -8.17 6.71 -16.63
C HIS A 14 -7.25 7.62 -15.82
N THR A 15 -7.48 8.93 -15.84
CA THR A 15 -6.70 9.91 -15.07
C THR A 15 -6.81 9.66 -13.56
N GLN A 16 -8.02 9.35 -13.07
CA GLN A 16 -8.25 9.01 -11.67
C GLN A 16 -7.53 7.72 -11.27
N LEU A 17 -7.59 6.69 -12.11
CA LEU A 17 -6.90 5.43 -11.88
C LEU A 17 -5.39 5.62 -11.79
N GLU A 18 -4.81 6.39 -12.71
CA GLU A 18 -3.37 6.73 -12.71
C GLU A 18 -2.97 7.50 -11.45
N SER A 19 -3.76 8.48 -11.02
CA SER A 19 -3.52 9.20 -9.76
C SER A 19 -3.51 8.25 -8.57
N GLN A 20 -4.53 7.38 -8.46
CA GLN A 20 -4.63 6.40 -7.37
C GLN A 20 -3.47 5.40 -7.39
N ARG A 21 -3.01 4.99 -8.57
CA ARG A 21 -1.84 4.12 -8.73
C ARG A 21 -0.57 4.81 -8.20
N LEU A 22 -0.36 6.07 -8.54
CA LEU A 22 0.80 6.84 -8.07
C LEU A 22 0.76 7.05 -6.55
N ASP A 23 -0.41 7.35 -6.00
CA ASP A 23 -0.60 7.48 -4.54
C ASP A 23 -0.27 6.18 -3.81
N LEU A 24 -0.72 5.04 -4.35
CA LEU A 24 -0.40 3.71 -3.81
C LEU A 24 1.11 3.44 -3.85
N LEU A 25 1.78 3.69 -4.97
CA LEU A 25 3.23 3.48 -5.10
C LEU A 25 4.01 4.38 -4.12
N SER A 26 3.58 5.63 -3.95
CA SER A 26 4.17 6.56 -2.97
C SER A 26 4.01 6.05 -1.53
N CYS A 27 2.82 5.54 -1.19
CA CYS A 27 2.55 4.93 0.10
C CYS A 27 3.44 3.69 0.35
N LEU A 28 3.55 2.78 -0.63
CA LEU A 28 4.40 1.59 -0.53
C LEU A 28 5.88 1.96 -0.37
N ASN A 29 6.36 2.99 -1.05
CA ASN A 29 7.74 3.48 -0.90
C ASN A 29 8.00 4.06 0.50
N THR A 30 7.03 4.80 1.04
CA THR A 30 7.13 5.32 2.41
C THR A 30 7.20 4.19 3.43
N LEU A 31 6.35 3.17 3.25
CA LEU A 31 6.30 2.01 4.13
C LEU A 31 7.60 1.20 4.09
N ASP A 32 8.19 1.01 2.90
CA ASP A 32 9.48 0.35 2.73
C ASP A 32 10.59 1.05 3.55
N GLY A 33 10.65 2.39 3.46
CA GLY A 33 11.56 3.20 4.26
C GLY A 33 11.35 3.05 5.77
N GLN A 34 10.09 3.01 6.23
CA GLN A 34 9.77 2.82 7.65
C GLN A 34 10.10 1.40 8.13
N LEU A 35 9.85 0.38 7.32
CA LEU A 35 10.20 -1.01 7.65
C LEU A 35 11.70 -1.21 7.74
N TYR A 36 12.49 -0.52 6.91
CA TYR A 36 13.94 -0.53 7.02
C TYR A 36 14.41 -0.05 8.40
N GLN A 37 13.79 1.00 8.95
CA GLN A 37 14.08 1.49 10.31
C GLN A 37 13.66 0.49 11.39
N LEU A 38 12.55 -0.22 11.19
CA LEU A 38 12.02 -1.20 12.14
C LEU A 38 12.64 -2.60 12.01
N ARG A 39 13.57 -2.81 11.07
CA ARG A 39 14.14 -4.14 10.76
C ARG A 39 14.75 -4.83 11.98
N GLN A 40 15.43 -4.08 12.84
CA GLN A 40 16.05 -4.65 14.05
C GLN A 40 15.01 -5.12 15.07
N THR A 41 13.85 -4.47 15.12
CA THR A 41 12.76 -4.77 16.06
C THR A 41 11.87 -5.90 15.56
N LEU A 42 11.59 -5.95 14.25
CA LEU A 42 10.69 -6.96 13.68
C LEU A 42 11.29 -8.37 13.66
N GLY A 43 12.61 -8.49 13.61
CA GLY A 43 13.26 -9.73 13.23
C GLY A 43 13.29 -9.94 11.71
N SER A 44 14.19 -10.80 11.25
CA SER A 44 14.50 -10.98 9.83
C SER A 44 13.39 -11.68 9.04
N GLU A 45 12.64 -12.57 9.69
CA GLU A 45 11.59 -13.36 9.02
C GLU A 45 10.36 -12.49 8.73
N GLU A 46 9.88 -11.78 9.74
CA GLU A 46 8.78 -10.83 9.63
C GLU A 46 9.10 -9.72 8.64
N TYR A 47 10.31 -9.14 8.73
CA TYR A 47 10.76 -8.15 7.76
C TYR A 47 10.69 -8.67 6.32
N SER A 48 11.22 -9.87 6.07
CA SER A 48 11.22 -10.48 4.74
C SER A 48 9.80 -10.76 4.23
N ARG A 49 8.90 -11.22 5.12
CA ARG A 49 7.50 -11.48 4.79
C ARG A 49 6.77 -10.21 4.37
N ILE A 50 6.97 -9.11 5.10
CA ILE A 50 6.32 -7.84 4.78
C ILE A 50 6.92 -7.22 3.52
N MET A 51 8.23 -7.29 3.33
CA MET A 51 8.88 -6.86 2.09
C MET A 51 8.36 -7.63 0.87
N SER A 52 8.17 -8.95 1.00
CA SER A 52 7.56 -9.74 -0.07
C SER A 52 6.14 -9.29 -0.40
N LEU A 53 5.36 -8.90 0.61
CA LEU A 53 4.00 -8.37 0.42
C LEU A 53 4.02 -7.03 -0.33
N ILE A 54 4.89 -6.11 0.08
CA ILE A 54 5.07 -4.79 -0.56
C ILE A 54 5.50 -4.96 -2.03
N ASN A 55 6.47 -5.82 -2.30
CA ASN A 55 6.95 -6.06 -3.66
C ASN A 55 5.85 -6.65 -4.56
N ARG A 56 5.00 -7.53 -4.01
CA ARG A 56 3.86 -8.06 -4.73
C ARG A 56 2.81 -6.98 -5.01
N MET A 57 2.54 -6.09 -4.06
CA MET A 57 1.64 -4.95 -4.28
C MET A 57 2.18 -3.99 -5.35
N ARG A 58 3.49 -3.72 -5.37
CA ARG A 58 4.12 -2.93 -6.45
C ARG A 58 3.89 -3.58 -7.82
N GLY A 59 4.17 -4.88 -7.93
CA GLY A 59 3.98 -5.62 -9.19
C GLY A 59 2.52 -5.59 -9.69
N GLU A 60 1.55 -5.73 -8.79
CA GLU A 60 0.14 -5.63 -9.17
C GLU A 60 -0.28 -4.18 -9.51
N ALA A 61 0.29 -3.17 -8.85
CA ALA A 61 0.07 -1.76 -9.20
C ALA A 61 0.60 -1.43 -10.60
N ASP A 62 1.79 -1.92 -10.95
CA ASP A 62 2.37 -1.76 -12.28
C ASP A 62 1.53 -2.46 -13.35
N ALA A 63 1.04 -3.68 -13.06
CA ALA A 63 0.16 -4.43 -13.96
C ALA A 63 -1.21 -3.75 -14.16
N LEU A 64 -1.74 -3.08 -13.13
CA LEU A 64 -2.94 -2.26 -13.23
C LEU A 64 -2.74 -1.10 -14.23
N GLY A 65 -1.56 -0.48 -14.19
CA GLY A 65 -1.13 0.54 -15.16
C GLY A 65 -1.06 0.05 -16.61
N ALA A 66 -0.79 -1.24 -16.80
CA ALA A 66 -0.83 -1.91 -18.10
C ALA A 66 -2.24 -2.36 -18.54
N GLY A 67 -3.29 -2.05 -17.76
CA GLY A 67 -4.68 -2.38 -18.08
C GLY A 67 -5.18 -3.74 -17.58
N SER A 68 -4.45 -4.40 -16.65
CA SER A 68 -4.87 -5.68 -16.08
C SER A 68 -6.03 -5.51 -15.10
N GLN A 69 -7.20 -6.08 -15.41
CA GLN A 69 -8.37 -6.09 -14.51
C GLN A 69 -8.20 -7.04 -13.31
N ILE A 70 -7.41 -8.11 -13.46
CA ILE A 70 -7.16 -9.09 -12.39
C ILE A 70 -6.37 -8.46 -11.24
N SER A 71 -5.52 -7.49 -11.57
CA SER A 71 -4.64 -6.83 -10.61
C SER A 71 -5.38 -5.94 -9.59
N ALA A 72 -6.58 -5.44 -9.92
CA ALA A 72 -7.40 -4.67 -8.98
C ALA A 72 -7.87 -5.52 -7.77
N LEU A 73 -8.35 -6.74 -8.05
CA LEU A 73 -8.78 -7.68 -7.00
C LEU A 73 -7.60 -8.18 -6.17
N ALA A 74 -6.47 -8.45 -6.83
CA ALA A 74 -5.24 -8.83 -6.16
C ALA A 74 -4.75 -7.72 -5.22
N LEU A 75 -4.72 -6.46 -5.67
CA LEU A 75 -4.37 -5.30 -4.85
C LEU A 75 -5.29 -5.14 -3.64
N GLN A 76 -6.59 -5.37 -3.81
CA GLN A 76 -7.54 -5.30 -2.69
C GLN A 76 -7.20 -6.33 -1.61
N GLU A 77 -6.91 -7.57 -1.99
CA GLU A 77 -6.59 -8.62 -1.03
C GLU A 77 -5.22 -8.40 -0.36
N LEU A 78 -4.21 -8.00 -1.14
CA LEU A 78 -2.89 -7.67 -0.61
C LEU A 78 -2.96 -6.47 0.34
N GLY A 79 -3.81 -5.47 0.04
CA GLY A 79 -4.06 -4.33 0.93
C GLY A 79 -4.66 -4.77 2.27
N LYS A 80 -5.60 -5.71 2.29
CA LYS A 80 -6.13 -6.27 3.55
C LYS A 80 -5.05 -6.99 4.35
N GLN A 81 -4.20 -7.76 3.68
CA GLN A 81 -3.07 -8.45 4.33
C GLN A 81 -2.11 -7.44 4.94
N LEU A 82 -1.83 -6.34 4.22
CA LEU A 82 -0.96 -5.29 4.69
C LEU A 82 -1.55 -4.58 5.91
N CYS A 83 -2.82 -4.22 5.88
CA CYS A 83 -3.50 -3.62 7.05
C CYS A 83 -3.42 -4.51 8.30
N ARG A 84 -3.58 -5.84 8.15
CA ARG A 84 -3.46 -6.78 9.27
C ARG A 84 -2.05 -6.79 9.85
N VAL A 85 -1.04 -6.77 8.99
CA VAL A 85 0.36 -6.67 9.40
C VAL A 85 0.62 -5.37 10.15
N THR A 86 0.23 -4.23 9.58
CA THR A 86 0.48 -2.91 10.21
C THR A 86 -0.23 -2.80 11.55
N LEU A 87 -1.45 -3.33 11.69
CA LEU A 87 -2.18 -3.39 12.96
C LEU A 87 -1.48 -4.30 13.98
N ALA A 88 -0.93 -5.43 13.55
CA ALA A 88 -0.18 -6.32 14.43
C ALA A 88 1.12 -5.65 14.92
N LEU A 89 1.82 -4.94 14.04
CA LEU A 89 3.02 -4.19 14.39
C LEU A 89 2.72 -3.04 15.36
N ALA A 90 1.63 -2.29 15.15
CA ALA A 90 1.22 -1.22 16.05
C ALA A 90 0.85 -1.73 17.46
N LYS A 91 0.31 -2.94 17.56
CA LYS A 91 0.03 -3.59 18.87
C LYS A 91 1.31 -4.08 19.55
N ALA A 92 2.28 -4.56 18.77
CA ALA A 92 3.56 -5.04 19.28
C ALA A 92 4.49 -3.90 19.71
N ASN A 93 4.28 -2.69 19.18
CA ASN A 93 5.06 -1.50 19.49
C ASN A 93 4.10 -0.34 19.81
N PRO A 94 3.50 -0.30 21.02
CA PRO A 94 2.60 0.78 21.38
C PRO A 94 3.34 2.12 21.26
N PRO A 95 2.66 3.20 20.79
CA PRO A 95 3.26 4.53 20.87
C PRO A 95 3.66 4.76 22.33
N GLN A 96 4.90 5.14 22.56
CA GLN A 96 5.32 5.64 23.86
C GLN A 96 4.52 6.92 24.11
N GLU A 97 3.30 6.79 24.63
CA GLU A 97 2.64 7.89 25.32
C GLU A 97 3.58 8.34 26.43
N GLU A 98 3.86 9.63 26.42
CA GLU A 98 4.63 10.35 27.41
C GLU A 98 4.34 9.82 28.81
N SER A 99 5.32 9.10 29.38
CA SER A 99 5.52 9.05 30.82
C SER A 99 5.99 10.43 31.29
N ALA A 100 5.16 11.44 31.12
CA ALA A 100 5.35 12.80 31.64
C ALA A 100 4.19 13.15 32.58
N ALA A 101 4.09 12.42 33.70
CA ALA A 101 3.34 12.88 34.87
C ALA A 101 3.77 12.10 36.14
N ILE A 102 5.07 12.13 36.47
CA ILE A 102 5.51 11.97 37.86
C ILE A 102 6.59 13.00 38.12
N SER A 103 6.20 14.15 38.68
CA SER A 103 6.89 14.89 39.75
C SER A 103 6.00 16.05 40.18
#